data_AF-A0A0L0NJS8-F1
#
_entry.id   AF-A0A0L0NJS8-F1
#
_cell.length_a   1.000
_cell.length_b   1.000
_cell.length_c   1.000
_cell.angle_alpha   90.00
_cell.angle_beta   90.00
_cell.angle_gamma   90.00
#
_symmetry.space_group_name_H-M   'P 1'
#
loop_
_entity.id
_entity.type
_entity.pdbx_description
1 polymer ?
#
loop_
_entity_poly.entity_id
_entity_poly.type
_entity_poly.pdbx_seq_one_letter_code
_entity_poly.pdbx_strand_id
1 'polypeptide(L)'
;MGSTAFGNFNVRRALASKNASANHLHQAANMGRSTGLLQGFDLAGLQCTFTDGRTEAWHAAPDLLSSPDHDQIGPWGGCQLTGIPLSGGQHLGNLGSIILCGVAIVAAALMVLKSEKKRAAVGRREMQLFLLCYIIISICEIFSVGVFPLNKSVRLAFTSIHIGMIIATTWILMLNAVVGYQLIDDGTPLSMCLMLLSAAALLIGTGYIALDTGFQWTGYWNSSYELPNRNIALYVLYQLVPLVFLVAFFVLETILVLRVLGEVRPMVYLVAAAALFALGQVFNYDISKYICDGTSGKIDGALFETLFTLLSVVMVWVFWSSITEDDWPMQSTSTYP
;
A
#
# COMPACT_ATOMS: atom_id res chain seq x y z
N MET A 1 -67.30 -11.05 30.78
CA MET A 1 -66.56 -12.20 30.21
C MET A 1 -66.22 -11.86 28.77
N GLY A 2 -64.93 -11.88 28.40
CA GLY A 2 -64.51 -11.65 27.00
C GLY A 2 -63.53 -10.49 26.79
N SER A 3 -62.38 -10.47 27.47
CA SER A 3 -61.26 -9.57 27.07
C SER A 3 -59.88 -10.09 27.51
N THR A 4 -59.65 -11.40 27.39
CA THR A 4 -58.33 -12.02 27.66
C THR A 4 -57.85 -12.96 26.55
N ALA A 5 -58.59 -13.08 25.43
CA ALA A 5 -58.22 -13.96 24.32
C ALA A 5 -57.47 -13.26 23.17
N PHE A 6 -57.59 -11.93 23.02
CA PHE A 6 -56.97 -11.20 21.89
C PHE A 6 -55.51 -10.81 22.11
N GLY A 7 -55.06 -10.62 23.35
CA GLY A 7 -53.66 -10.26 23.66
C GLY A 7 -52.67 -11.42 23.48
N ASN A 8 -53.07 -12.65 23.83
CA ASN A 8 -52.21 -13.83 23.72
C ASN A 8 -52.04 -14.35 22.28
N PHE A 9 -52.94 -13.97 21.36
CA PHE A 9 -52.86 -14.40 19.97
C PHE A 9 -51.79 -13.63 19.17
N ASN A 10 -51.64 -12.33 19.45
CA ASN A 10 -50.65 -11.49 18.77
C ASN A 10 -49.22 -11.72 19.24
N VAL A 11 -49.00 -12.03 20.52
CA VAL A 11 -47.65 -12.36 21.04
C VAL A 11 -47.19 -13.74 20.54
N ARG A 12 -48.09 -14.73 20.44
CA ARG A 12 -47.77 -16.04 19.85
C ARG A 12 -47.51 -15.96 18.34
N ARG A 13 -48.21 -15.09 17.59
CA ARG A 13 -47.89 -14.82 16.17
C ARG A 13 -46.55 -14.13 15.96
N ALA A 14 -46.18 -13.19 16.84
CA ALA A 14 -44.89 -12.50 16.74
C ALA A 14 -43.70 -13.42 17.07
N LEU A 15 -43.84 -14.34 18.04
CA LEU A 15 -42.83 -15.35 18.36
C LEU A 15 -42.76 -16.47 17.31
N ALA A 16 -43.89 -16.90 16.74
CA ALA A 16 -43.92 -17.85 15.63
C ALA A 16 -43.32 -17.27 14.34
N SER A 17 -43.54 -15.97 14.06
CA SER A 17 -42.93 -15.24 12.95
C SER A 17 -41.41 -15.11 13.11
N LYS A 18 -40.92 -14.81 14.32
CA LYS A 18 -39.48 -14.74 14.59
C LYS A 18 -38.80 -16.12 14.52
N ASN A 19 -39.44 -17.19 15.00
CA ASN A 19 -38.90 -18.55 14.89
C ASN A 19 -38.96 -19.10 13.46
N ALA A 20 -39.97 -18.73 12.65
CA ALA A 20 -40.01 -19.06 11.22
C ALA A 20 -38.89 -18.33 10.45
N SER A 21 -38.64 -17.04 10.76
CA SER A 21 -37.56 -16.27 10.14
C SER A 21 -36.15 -16.78 10.53
N ALA A 22 -35.97 -17.20 11.79
CA ALA A 22 -34.72 -17.81 12.26
C ALA A 22 -34.46 -19.19 11.63
N ASN A 23 -35.51 -20.02 11.44
CA ASN A 23 -35.39 -21.31 10.75
C ASN A 23 -35.16 -21.15 9.23
N HIS A 24 -35.73 -20.11 8.59
CA HIS A 24 -35.45 -19.79 7.20
C HIS A 24 -34.04 -19.25 6.98
N LEU A 25 -33.47 -18.51 7.93
CA LEU A 25 -32.06 -18.10 7.89
C LEU A 25 -31.09 -19.27 8.12
N HIS A 26 -31.44 -20.22 9.00
CA HIS A 26 -30.65 -21.45 9.19
C HIS A 26 -30.76 -22.42 8.00
N GLN A 27 -31.91 -22.51 7.33
CA GLN A 27 -32.05 -23.29 6.09
C GLN A 27 -31.40 -22.62 4.88
N ALA A 28 -31.41 -21.28 4.79
CA ALA A 28 -30.66 -20.56 3.74
C ALA A 28 -29.13 -20.69 3.94
N ALA A 29 -28.66 -20.70 5.19
CA ALA A 29 -27.24 -20.93 5.51
C ALA A 29 -26.79 -22.38 5.22
N ASN A 30 -27.68 -23.38 5.33
CA ASN A 30 -27.37 -24.78 5.02
C ASN A 30 -27.64 -25.18 3.55
N MET A 31 -28.53 -24.49 2.83
CA MET A 31 -28.75 -24.72 1.39
C MET A 31 -27.69 -24.05 0.50
N GLY A 32 -27.00 -23.01 0.97
CA GLY A 32 -25.83 -22.45 0.28
C GLY A 32 -24.61 -23.37 0.24
N ARG A 33 -24.67 -24.53 0.91
CA ARG A 33 -23.57 -25.50 1.00
C ARG A 33 -23.68 -26.67 0.02
N SER A 34 -24.77 -26.81 -0.75
CA SER A 34 -25.00 -27.99 -1.62
C SER A 34 -25.33 -27.69 -3.10
N THR A 35 -25.27 -26.43 -3.53
CA THR A 35 -25.42 -26.09 -4.97
C THR A 35 -24.18 -25.35 -5.43
N GLY A 36 -23.32 -26.06 -6.18
CA GLY A 36 -22.07 -25.57 -6.75
C GLY A 36 -22.27 -24.53 -7.85
N LEU A 37 -22.86 -23.37 -7.51
CA LEU A 37 -23.17 -22.29 -8.44
C LEU A 37 -22.85 -20.90 -7.85
N LEU A 38 -21.85 -20.85 -6.96
CA LEU A 38 -21.12 -19.66 -6.51
C LEU A 38 -19.61 -19.97 -6.38
N GLN A 39 -19.04 -20.68 -7.36
CA GLN A 39 -17.59 -20.70 -7.57
C GLN A 39 -17.23 -19.47 -8.43
N GLY A 40 -16.83 -18.38 -7.81
CA GLY A 40 -16.43 -17.18 -8.55
C GLY A 40 -15.95 -15.99 -7.75
N PHE A 41 -16.18 -15.94 -6.43
CA PHE A 41 -15.57 -14.96 -5.53
C PHE A 41 -15.37 -15.61 -4.17
N ASP A 42 -14.35 -16.46 -4.09
CA ASP A 42 -13.89 -17.04 -2.84
C ASP A 42 -12.93 -16.05 -2.17
N LEU A 43 -13.40 -15.36 -1.13
CA LEU A 43 -12.54 -14.56 -0.24
C LEU A 43 -11.58 -15.45 0.58
N ALA A 44 -11.67 -16.79 0.47
CA ALA A 44 -10.63 -17.73 0.89
C ALA A 44 -9.56 -17.97 -0.19
N GLY A 45 -9.63 -17.32 -1.36
CA GLY A 45 -8.56 -17.30 -2.37
C GLY A 45 -7.35 -16.43 -2.00
N LEU A 46 -7.44 -15.68 -0.89
CA LEU A 46 -6.30 -15.01 -0.22
C LEU A 46 -5.77 -15.80 0.97
N GLN A 47 -6.23 -17.04 1.16
CA GLN A 47 -5.42 -18.06 1.83
C GLN A 47 -4.42 -18.57 0.80
N CYS A 48 -3.31 -17.84 0.64
CA CYS A 48 -2.08 -18.43 0.13
C CYS A 48 -1.88 -19.75 0.88
N THR A 49 -1.80 -20.81 0.10
CA THR A 49 -1.81 -22.20 0.51
C THR A 49 -0.64 -22.44 1.48
N PHE A 50 -0.91 -22.46 2.79
CA PHE A 50 0.06 -22.81 3.85
C PHE A 50 0.31 -24.33 3.91
N THR A 51 0.49 -24.98 2.75
CA THR A 51 0.78 -26.41 2.66
C THR A 51 1.97 -26.65 1.74
N ASP A 52 3.14 -26.19 2.14
CA ASP A 52 4.35 -27.00 2.01
C ASP A 52 5.32 -26.64 3.14
N GLY A 53 5.91 -27.65 3.78
CA GLY A 53 6.82 -27.53 4.91
C GLY A 53 8.21 -27.03 4.51
N ARG A 54 8.28 -26.10 3.56
CA ARG A 54 9.47 -25.37 3.16
C ARG A 54 9.20 -23.91 3.44
N THR A 55 10.02 -23.30 4.29
CA THR A 55 10.04 -21.87 4.60
C THR A 55 10.33 -21.10 3.31
N GLU A 56 9.29 -20.86 2.52
CA GLU A 56 9.41 -20.04 1.34
C GLU A 56 9.48 -18.57 1.79
N ALA A 57 10.59 -17.92 1.47
CA ALA A 57 10.92 -16.56 1.84
C ALA A 57 9.93 -15.57 1.23
N TRP A 58 8.96 -15.09 2.02
CA TRP A 58 7.90 -14.19 1.56
C TRP A 58 7.77 -12.91 2.39
N HIS A 59 8.75 -12.56 3.24
CA HIS A 59 8.58 -11.47 4.21
C HIS A 59 9.83 -10.60 4.42
N ALA A 60 10.41 -9.99 3.38
CA ALA A 60 11.64 -9.18 3.53
C ALA A 60 11.58 -8.11 4.64
N ALA A 61 10.46 -7.41 4.84
CA ALA A 61 10.34 -6.40 5.90
C ALA A 61 10.01 -6.97 7.29
N PRO A 62 9.02 -7.89 7.47
CA PRO A 62 8.80 -8.54 8.76
C PRO A 62 9.98 -9.42 9.21
N ASP A 63 10.65 -10.13 8.30
CA ASP A 63 11.82 -10.97 8.59
C ASP A 63 13.03 -10.13 8.99
N LEU A 64 13.22 -8.95 8.38
CA LEU A 64 14.28 -8.02 8.79
C LEU A 64 14.04 -7.48 10.21
N LEU A 65 12.79 -7.27 10.61
CA LEU A 65 12.47 -6.86 11.98
C LEU A 65 12.61 -8.02 12.99
N SER A 66 12.41 -9.26 12.55
CA SER A 66 12.37 -10.47 13.38
C SER A 66 13.59 -11.39 13.24
N SER A 67 14.67 -10.92 12.59
CA SER A 67 15.95 -11.62 12.58
C SER A 67 16.85 -11.17 13.74
N PRO A 68 17.67 -12.07 14.33
CA PRO A 68 18.57 -11.72 15.45
C PRO A 68 19.58 -10.60 15.12
N ASP A 69 19.95 -10.50 13.84
CA ASP A 69 20.90 -9.50 13.35
C ASP A 69 20.23 -8.28 12.70
N HIS A 70 18.90 -8.27 12.63
CA HIS A 70 18.09 -7.25 11.93
C HIS A 70 18.58 -7.01 10.51
N ASP A 71 18.93 -8.09 9.83
CA ASP A 71 19.34 -8.14 8.44
C ASP A 71 18.46 -9.14 7.68
N GLN A 72 18.73 -9.23 6.38
CA GLN A 72 18.01 -10.14 5.48
C GLN A 72 18.56 -11.58 5.56
N ILE A 73 19.42 -11.89 6.55
CA ILE A 73 20.04 -13.20 6.72
C ILE A 73 19.33 -13.93 7.86
N GLY A 74 18.83 -15.13 7.58
CA GLY A 74 18.13 -15.92 8.59
C GLY A 74 17.98 -17.40 8.26
N PRO A 75 17.41 -18.20 9.19
CA PRO A 75 17.26 -19.65 9.07
C PRO A 75 16.26 -20.11 7.99
N TRP A 76 15.64 -19.18 7.28
CA TRP A 76 14.57 -19.38 6.29
C TRP A 76 15.03 -20.04 4.99
N GLY A 77 16.35 -20.03 4.72
CA GLY A 77 16.92 -20.51 3.47
C GLY A 77 16.66 -19.56 2.30
N GLY A 78 17.60 -19.50 1.34
CA GLY A 78 17.51 -18.62 0.17
C GLY A 78 18.85 -18.00 -0.21
N CYS A 79 18.88 -17.33 -1.36
CA CYS A 79 20.04 -16.58 -1.80
C CYS A 79 20.28 -15.35 -0.91
N GLN A 80 21.51 -15.23 -0.40
CA GLN A 80 21.93 -14.08 0.39
C GLN A 80 22.53 -12.99 -0.50
N LEU A 81 22.11 -11.75 -0.27
CA LEU A 81 22.70 -10.59 -0.94
C LEU A 81 24.10 -10.32 -0.39
N THR A 82 25.11 -10.67 -1.19
CA THR A 82 26.53 -10.48 -0.88
C THR A 82 27.10 -9.20 -1.50
N GLY A 83 26.42 -8.66 -2.52
CA GLY A 83 26.68 -7.33 -3.05
C GLY A 83 28.15 -7.05 -3.42
N ILE A 84 28.61 -5.83 -3.14
CA ILE A 84 30.02 -5.42 -3.32
C ILE A 84 30.74 -5.54 -1.96
N PRO A 85 31.89 -6.23 -1.88
CA PRO A 85 32.68 -6.30 -0.66
C PRO A 85 33.36 -4.96 -0.36
N LEU A 86 33.30 -4.53 0.90
CA LEU A 86 33.98 -3.35 1.46
C LEU A 86 35.14 -3.78 2.37
N SER A 87 36.01 -2.82 2.70
CA SER A 87 37.08 -3.02 3.68
C SER A 87 36.52 -3.44 5.05
N GLY A 88 37.12 -4.45 5.68
CA GLY A 88 36.70 -4.93 7.01
C GLY A 88 35.62 -6.02 7.00
N GLY A 89 35.42 -6.72 5.86
CA GLY A 89 34.46 -7.83 5.77
C GLY A 89 32.99 -7.38 5.72
N GLN A 90 32.74 -6.10 5.47
CA GLN A 90 31.42 -5.54 5.26
C GLN A 90 31.02 -5.66 3.79
N HIS A 91 29.73 -5.59 3.51
CA HIS A 91 29.19 -5.70 2.15
C HIS A 91 28.17 -4.60 1.91
N LEU A 92 28.13 -4.07 0.68
CA LEU A 92 27.09 -3.17 0.20
C LEU A 92 26.22 -3.94 -0.80
N GLY A 93 25.07 -4.38 -0.34
CA GLY A 93 24.06 -5.06 -1.15
C GLY A 93 23.04 -4.09 -1.74
N ASN A 94 22.40 -4.53 -2.81
CA ASN A 94 21.31 -3.83 -3.49
C ASN A 94 21.63 -2.39 -3.95
N LEU A 95 22.84 -2.20 -4.51
CA LEU A 95 23.27 -0.90 -5.03
C LEU A 95 22.31 -0.32 -6.07
N GLY A 96 21.67 -1.17 -6.87
CA GLY A 96 20.75 -0.68 -7.89
C GLY A 96 19.46 -0.11 -7.30
N SER A 97 18.87 -0.71 -6.26
CA SER A 97 17.71 -0.11 -5.57
C SER A 97 18.09 1.25 -4.99
N ILE A 98 19.27 1.36 -4.35
CA ILE A 98 19.78 2.64 -3.81
C ILE A 98 19.88 3.72 -4.91
N ILE A 99 20.46 3.40 -6.06
CA ILE A 99 20.57 4.33 -7.19
C ILE A 99 19.18 4.74 -7.70
N LEU A 100 18.26 3.77 -7.82
CA LEU A 100 16.90 4.02 -8.27
C LEU A 100 16.10 4.87 -7.28
N CYS A 101 16.26 4.69 -5.96
CA CYS A 101 15.69 5.58 -4.96
C CYS A 101 16.24 7.01 -5.13
N GLY A 102 17.54 7.17 -5.41
CA GLY A 102 18.14 8.47 -5.73
C GLY A 102 17.50 9.12 -6.95
N VAL A 103 17.27 8.36 -8.02
CA VAL A 103 16.53 8.82 -9.20
C VAL A 103 15.08 9.15 -8.86
N ALA A 104 14.42 8.34 -8.03
CA ALA A 104 13.05 8.54 -7.60
C ALA A 104 12.89 9.85 -6.81
N ILE A 105 13.81 10.17 -5.91
CA ILE A 105 13.84 11.42 -5.15
C ILE A 105 13.94 12.61 -6.12
N VAL A 106 14.87 12.56 -7.07
CA VAL A 106 15.05 13.63 -8.07
C VAL A 106 13.81 13.77 -8.95
N ALA A 107 13.27 12.67 -9.46
CA ALA A 107 12.08 12.67 -10.29
C ALA A 107 10.86 13.23 -9.54
N ALA A 108 10.63 12.80 -8.30
CA ALA A 108 9.55 13.29 -7.46
C ALA A 108 9.72 14.78 -7.13
N ALA A 109 10.94 15.24 -6.82
CA ALA A 109 11.21 16.66 -6.62
C ALA A 109 10.90 17.50 -7.88
N LEU A 110 11.30 17.03 -9.06
CA LEU A 110 10.96 17.68 -10.32
C LEU A 110 9.45 17.70 -10.58
N MET A 111 8.72 16.64 -10.23
CA MET A 111 7.26 16.58 -10.32
C MET A 111 6.59 17.56 -9.36
N VAL A 112 7.07 17.69 -8.10
CA VAL A 112 6.59 18.70 -7.15
C VAL A 112 6.75 20.11 -7.74
N LEU A 113 7.91 20.42 -8.32
CA LEU A 113 8.18 21.71 -8.97
C LEU A 113 7.30 21.95 -10.21
N LYS A 114 6.98 20.90 -10.97
CA LYS A 114 6.05 21.00 -12.09
C LYS A 114 4.61 21.22 -11.62
N SER A 115 4.19 20.57 -10.53
CA SER A 115 2.87 20.77 -9.93
C SER A 115 2.67 22.20 -9.42
N GLU A 116 3.70 22.87 -8.91
CA GLU A 116 3.63 24.28 -8.49
C GLU A 116 3.21 25.23 -9.64
N LYS A 117 3.62 24.92 -10.87
CA LYS A 117 3.33 25.75 -12.04
C LYS A 117 1.85 25.70 -12.44
N LYS A 118 1.10 24.69 -12.00
CA LYS A 118 -0.31 24.47 -12.34
C LYS A 118 -1.25 25.15 -11.34
N ARG A 119 -1.36 26.48 -11.40
CA ARG A 119 -2.08 27.27 -10.37
C ARG A 119 -3.59 27.01 -10.28
N ALA A 120 -4.21 26.48 -11.33
CA ALA A 120 -5.65 26.19 -11.40
C ALA A 120 -5.99 24.70 -11.30
N ALA A 121 -4.99 23.83 -11.05
CA ALA A 121 -5.22 22.39 -10.96
C ALA A 121 -5.85 22.01 -9.61
N VAL A 122 -6.95 21.26 -9.69
CA VAL A 122 -7.65 20.69 -8.52
C VAL A 122 -6.72 19.72 -7.80
N GLY A 123 -6.67 19.80 -6.46
CA GLY A 123 -5.91 18.86 -5.64
C GLY A 123 -4.39 19.02 -5.76
N ARG A 124 -3.91 20.20 -6.16
CA ARG A 124 -2.46 20.45 -6.34
C ARG A 124 -1.68 20.25 -5.04
N ARG A 125 -2.15 20.78 -3.91
CA ARG A 125 -1.41 20.72 -2.63
C ARG A 125 -1.36 19.29 -2.10
N GLU A 126 -2.43 18.56 -2.37
CA GLU A 126 -2.68 17.17 -2.05
C GLU A 126 -1.76 16.23 -2.85
N MET A 127 -1.64 16.47 -4.16
CA MET A 127 -0.67 15.77 -5.01
C MET A 127 0.78 16.05 -4.61
N GLN A 128 1.10 17.30 -4.23
CA GLN A 128 2.43 17.63 -3.71
C GLN A 128 2.73 16.91 -2.40
N LEU A 129 1.76 16.84 -1.48
CA LEU A 129 1.90 16.10 -0.24
C LEU A 129 2.19 14.62 -0.50
N PHE A 130 1.45 13.99 -1.43
CA PHE A 130 1.74 12.62 -1.86
C PHE A 130 3.18 12.45 -2.37
N LEU A 131 3.64 13.33 -3.27
CA LEU A 131 5.00 13.27 -3.80
C LEU A 131 6.09 13.51 -2.74
N LEU A 132 5.85 14.41 -1.78
CA LEU A 132 6.75 14.65 -0.65
C LEU A 132 6.84 13.41 0.25
N CYS A 133 5.71 12.75 0.51
CA CYS A 133 5.72 11.50 1.26
C CYS A 133 6.44 10.37 0.50
N TYR A 134 6.29 10.30 -0.84
CA TYR A 134 7.05 9.36 -1.67
C TYR A 134 8.57 9.63 -1.67
N ILE A 135 9.01 10.90 -1.59
CA ILE A 135 10.43 11.24 -1.37
C ILE A 135 10.92 10.68 -0.04
N ILE A 136 10.13 10.82 1.04
CA ILE A 136 10.49 10.29 2.36
C ILE A 136 10.55 8.75 2.33
N ILE A 137 9.60 8.07 1.67
CA ILE A 137 9.65 6.61 1.43
C ILE A 137 10.97 6.24 0.75
N SER A 138 11.30 6.91 -0.36
CA SER A 138 12.51 6.62 -1.13
C SER A 138 13.79 6.82 -0.30
N ILE A 139 13.83 7.83 0.57
CA ILE A 139 14.96 8.03 1.50
C ILE A 139 15.05 6.89 2.52
N CYS A 140 13.91 6.44 3.07
CA CYS A 140 13.90 5.35 4.05
C CYS A 140 14.23 4.01 3.40
N GLU A 141 13.83 3.79 2.16
CA GLU A 141 14.15 2.59 1.35
C GLU A 141 15.66 2.40 1.17
N ILE A 142 16.40 3.49 0.91
CA ILE A 142 17.87 3.47 0.81
C ILE A 142 18.52 2.83 2.05
N PHE A 143 17.97 3.04 3.25
CA PHE A 143 18.56 2.57 4.50
C PHE A 143 17.92 1.29 5.06
N SER A 144 16.72 0.95 4.62
CA SER A 144 16.00 -0.25 5.07
C SER A 144 16.17 -1.44 4.12
N VAL A 145 16.11 -1.19 2.81
CA VAL A 145 16.29 -2.20 1.75
C VAL A 145 17.73 -2.19 1.24
N GLY A 146 18.36 -1.01 1.16
CA GLY A 146 19.77 -0.91 0.88
C GLY A 146 20.58 -1.53 2.02
N VAL A 147 21.39 -2.54 1.69
CA VAL A 147 22.19 -3.30 2.67
C VAL A 147 23.44 -2.49 3.02
N PHE A 148 23.25 -1.31 3.62
CA PHE A 148 24.33 -0.50 4.16
C PHE A 148 24.81 -1.08 5.51
N PRO A 149 26.12 -1.03 5.80
CA PRO A 149 26.68 -1.38 7.10
C PRO A 149 26.34 -0.29 8.13
N LEU A 150 25.09 -0.29 8.57
CA LEU A 150 24.54 0.60 9.60
C LEU A 150 24.51 -0.09 10.96
N ASN A 151 24.45 0.72 12.01
CA ASN A 151 24.09 0.22 13.33
C ASN A 151 22.68 -0.39 13.30
N LYS A 152 22.49 -1.56 13.93
CA LYS A 152 21.22 -2.29 13.99
C LYS A 152 20.05 -1.39 14.39
N SER A 153 20.22 -0.56 15.42
CA SER A 153 19.18 0.37 15.90
C SER A 153 18.77 1.42 14.87
N VAL A 154 19.72 1.90 14.08
CA VAL A 154 19.45 2.90 13.02
C VAL A 154 18.68 2.24 11.87
N ARG A 155 19.08 1.04 11.46
CA ARG A 155 18.37 0.27 10.44
C ARG A 155 16.93 -0.04 10.85
N LEU A 156 16.72 -0.44 12.10
CA LEU A 156 15.39 -0.64 12.67
C LEU A 156 14.55 0.63 12.60
N ALA A 157 15.09 1.78 13.02
CA ALA A 157 14.37 3.05 12.97
C ALA A 157 13.94 3.42 11.54
N PHE A 158 14.85 3.33 10.56
CA PHE A 158 14.52 3.61 9.16
C PHE A 158 13.50 2.61 8.59
N THR A 159 13.61 1.33 8.93
CA THR A 159 12.65 0.30 8.50
C THR A 159 11.25 0.58 9.05
N SER A 160 11.14 0.93 10.34
CA SER A 160 9.85 1.25 10.95
C SER A 160 9.21 2.51 10.36
N ILE A 161 10.02 3.56 10.11
CA ILE A 161 9.53 4.76 9.43
C ILE A 161 9.12 4.44 8.00
N HIS A 162 9.91 3.62 7.28
CA HIS A 162 9.61 3.21 5.91
C HIS A 162 8.23 2.54 5.83
N ILE A 163 7.98 1.53 6.66
CA ILE A 163 6.71 0.80 6.72
C ILE A 163 5.55 1.75 7.08
N GLY A 164 5.72 2.61 8.08
CA GLY A 164 4.70 3.58 8.49
C GLY A 164 4.40 4.63 7.41
N MET A 165 5.42 5.04 6.65
CA MET A 165 5.27 5.98 5.54
C MET A 165 4.52 5.36 4.36
N ILE A 166 4.67 4.06 4.08
CA ILE A 166 3.95 3.39 2.98
C ILE A 166 2.44 3.42 3.21
N ILE A 167 1.96 3.04 4.39
CA ILE A 167 0.53 3.09 4.71
C ILE A 167 0.00 4.53 4.73
N ALA A 168 0.77 5.48 5.27
CA ALA A 168 0.39 6.89 5.30
C ALA A 168 0.31 7.49 3.88
N THR A 169 1.24 7.15 3.00
CA THR A 169 1.30 7.68 1.63
C THR A 169 0.19 7.11 0.76
N THR A 170 -0.10 5.81 0.88
CA THR A 170 -1.22 5.18 0.16
C THR A 170 -2.58 5.68 0.66
N TRP A 171 -2.69 5.98 1.95
CA TRP A 171 -3.86 6.68 2.51
C TRP A 171 -4.03 8.08 1.93
N ILE A 172 -2.96 8.89 1.87
CA ILE A 172 -2.98 10.22 1.24
C ILE A 172 -3.38 10.11 -0.22
N LEU A 173 -2.82 9.16 -0.98
CA LEU A 173 -3.17 8.95 -2.37
C LEU A 173 -4.66 8.62 -2.54
N MET A 174 -5.23 7.77 -1.69
CA MET A 174 -6.66 7.47 -1.71
C MET A 174 -7.52 8.71 -1.40
N LEU A 175 -7.13 9.53 -0.41
CA LEU A 175 -7.83 10.77 -0.11
C LEU A 175 -7.70 11.81 -1.24
N ASN A 176 -6.60 11.81 -2.00
CA ASN A 176 -6.48 12.65 -3.19
C ASN A 176 -7.59 12.36 -4.21
N ALA A 177 -7.95 11.08 -4.42
CA ALA A 177 -9.07 10.73 -5.29
C ALA A 177 -10.41 11.26 -4.77
N VAL A 178 -10.61 11.28 -3.44
CA VAL A 178 -11.83 11.85 -2.82
C VAL A 178 -11.89 13.37 -3.04
N VAL A 179 -10.77 14.08 -2.95
CA VAL A 179 -10.69 15.52 -3.25
C VAL A 179 -11.04 15.80 -4.71
N GLY A 180 -10.76 14.89 -5.63
CA GLY A 180 -11.17 14.99 -7.04
C GLY A 180 -12.70 15.13 -7.24
N TYR A 181 -13.52 14.62 -6.32
CA TYR A 181 -14.97 14.78 -6.36
C TYR A 181 -15.46 16.13 -5.82
N GLN A 182 -14.55 17.02 -5.38
CA GLN A 182 -14.86 18.32 -4.80
C GLN A 182 -15.80 18.23 -3.58
N LEU A 183 -15.80 17.09 -2.87
CA LEU A 183 -16.54 16.92 -1.62
C LEU A 183 -15.93 17.73 -0.48
N ILE A 184 -14.62 17.97 -0.57
CA ILE A 184 -13.85 18.82 0.31
C ILE A 184 -13.13 19.83 -0.58
N ASP A 185 -13.22 21.11 -0.24
CA ASP A 185 -12.55 22.19 -0.95
C ASP A 185 -11.03 21.91 -0.99
N ASP A 186 -10.48 21.80 -2.20
CA ASP A 186 -9.07 21.51 -2.44
C ASP A 186 -8.18 22.69 -2.02
N GLY A 187 -6.98 22.39 -1.53
CA GLY A 187 -6.03 23.38 -1.06
C GLY A 187 -6.46 24.13 0.21
N THR A 188 -7.60 23.80 0.82
CA THR A 188 -7.99 24.39 2.10
C THR A 188 -7.11 23.89 3.24
N PRO A 189 -6.83 24.73 4.25
CA PRO A 189 -6.12 24.28 5.45
C PRO A 189 -6.83 23.11 6.14
N LEU A 190 -8.16 23.06 6.06
CA LEU A 190 -8.96 21.95 6.60
C LEU A 190 -8.68 20.64 5.87
N SER A 191 -8.74 20.63 4.53
CA SER A 191 -8.39 19.46 3.70
C SER A 191 -7.00 18.95 4.06
N MET A 192 -5.99 19.82 4.00
CA MET A 192 -4.60 19.48 4.28
C MET A 192 -4.40 18.94 5.69
N CYS A 193 -5.01 19.56 6.70
CA CYS A 193 -4.94 19.08 8.09
C CYS A 193 -5.61 17.72 8.25
N LEU A 194 -6.77 17.48 7.63
CA LEU A 194 -7.45 16.19 7.71
C LEU A 194 -6.58 15.07 7.12
N MET A 195 -5.98 15.28 5.94
CA MET A 195 -5.04 14.32 5.35
C MET A 195 -3.81 14.12 6.23
N LEU A 196 -3.17 15.20 6.68
CA LEU A 196 -1.96 15.11 7.49
C LEU A 196 -2.19 14.41 8.82
N LEU A 197 -3.26 14.75 9.55
CA LEU A 197 -3.53 14.17 10.87
C LEU A 197 -3.95 12.70 10.75
N SER A 198 -4.79 12.35 9.77
CA SER A 198 -5.20 10.96 9.55
C SER A 198 -4.04 10.09 9.05
N ALA A 199 -3.20 10.61 8.15
CA ALA A 199 -1.99 9.94 7.71
C ALA A 199 -0.97 9.78 8.85
N ALA A 200 -0.80 10.81 9.67
CA ALA A 200 0.09 10.77 10.84
C ALA A 200 -0.38 9.72 11.86
N ALA A 201 -1.69 9.54 12.06
CA ALA A 201 -2.22 8.49 12.93
C ALA A 201 -1.84 7.09 12.41
N LEU A 202 -1.94 6.84 11.11
CA LEU A 202 -1.54 5.56 10.49
C LEU A 202 -0.02 5.35 10.53
N LEU A 203 0.76 6.41 10.29
CA LEU A 203 2.21 6.39 10.39
C LEU A 203 2.67 6.04 11.81
N ILE A 204 2.15 6.76 12.81
CA ILE A 204 2.55 6.57 14.21
C ILE A 204 2.08 5.20 14.71
N GLY A 205 0.86 4.79 14.39
CA GLY A 205 0.33 3.48 14.80
C GLY A 205 1.13 2.33 14.22
N THR A 206 1.38 2.35 12.91
CA THR A 206 2.13 1.28 12.23
C THR A 206 3.62 1.33 12.60
N GLY A 207 4.21 2.52 12.65
CA GLY A 207 5.59 2.73 13.06
C GLY A 207 5.85 2.28 14.49
N TYR A 208 4.90 2.50 15.41
CA TYR A 208 4.97 1.98 16.78
C TYR A 208 5.02 0.45 16.80
N ILE A 209 4.13 -0.22 16.07
CA ILE A 209 4.12 -1.69 15.99
C ILE A 209 5.43 -2.21 15.40
N ALA A 210 5.97 -1.56 14.37
CA ALA A 210 7.23 -1.94 13.75
C ALA A 210 8.43 -1.73 14.71
N LEU A 211 8.48 -0.59 15.40
CA LEU A 211 9.51 -0.29 16.41
C LEU A 211 9.46 -1.26 17.59
N ASP A 212 8.27 -1.53 18.13
CA ASP A 212 8.11 -2.46 19.25
C ASP A 212 8.43 -3.90 18.84
N THR A 213 8.12 -4.29 17.59
CA THR A 213 8.54 -5.58 17.04
C THR A 213 10.07 -5.66 17.00
N GLY A 214 10.77 -4.66 16.45
CA GLY A 214 12.22 -4.71 16.28
C GLY A 214 13.04 -4.50 17.57
N PHE A 215 12.60 -3.59 18.45
CA PHE A 215 13.31 -3.29 19.71
C PHE A 215 12.83 -4.11 20.91
N GLN A 216 11.73 -4.86 20.77
CA GLN A 216 11.18 -5.74 21.81
C GLN A 216 10.90 -5.03 23.15
N TRP A 217 10.49 -3.76 23.14
CA TRP A 217 10.28 -2.97 24.35
C TRP A 217 9.18 -3.53 25.26
N THR A 218 8.04 -3.90 24.68
CA THR A 218 6.92 -4.47 25.44
C THR A 218 6.96 -5.99 25.52
N GLY A 219 7.69 -6.62 24.61
CA GLY A 219 7.74 -8.08 24.45
C GLY A 219 6.47 -8.70 23.84
N TYR A 220 5.45 -7.91 23.48
CA TYR A 220 4.17 -8.41 22.96
C TYR A 220 4.35 -9.17 21.63
N TRP A 221 5.24 -8.69 20.76
CA TRP A 221 5.50 -9.27 19.44
C TRP A 221 6.66 -10.26 19.40
N ASN A 222 7.19 -10.71 20.55
CA ASN A 222 8.36 -11.59 20.60
C ASN A 222 8.15 -12.95 19.92
N SER A 223 6.90 -13.44 19.84
CA SER A 223 6.55 -14.63 19.06
C SER A 223 6.87 -14.50 17.57
N SER A 224 7.07 -13.27 17.07
CA SER A 224 7.44 -13.01 15.68
C SER A 224 8.88 -13.43 15.35
N TYR A 225 9.73 -13.70 16.35
CA TYR A 225 11.12 -14.16 16.15
C TYR A 225 11.25 -15.69 16.13
N GLU A 226 10.18 -16.41 16.47
CA GLU A 226 10.14 -17.86 16.39
C GLU A 226 9.68 -18.26 14.98
N LEU A 227 10.33 -19.28 14.39
CA LEU A 227 9.87 -19.86 13.13
C LEU A 227 8.39 -20.24 13.25
N PRO A 228 7.51 -19.77 12.34
CA PRO A 228 7.81 -19.26 10.99
C PRO A 228 7.85 -17.72 10.82
N ASN A 229 8.34 -16.94 11.80
CA ASN A 229 8.45 -15.47 11.80
C ASN A 229 7.18 -14.71 11.41
N ARG A 230 6.06 -15.07 12.03
CA ARG A 230 4.76 -14.50 11.69
C ARG A 230 4.48 -13.24 12.49
N ASN A 231 4.37 -12.10 11.80
CA ASN A 231 3.78 -10.88 12.35
C ASN A 231 2.55 -10.45 11.53
N ILE A 232 1.37 -10.87 11.99
CA ILE A 232 0.10 -10.63 11.28
C ILE A 232 -0.25 -9.14 11.25
N ALA A 233 0.02 -8.40 12.32
CA ALA A 233 -0.31 -6.98 12.39
C ALA A 233 0.48 -6.18 11.36
N LEU A 234 1.80 -6.39 11.28
CA LEU A 234 2.63 -5.75 10.26
C LEU A 234 2.23 -6.20 8.86
N TYR A 235 1.96 -7.48 8.64
CA TYR A 235 1.49 -7.96 7.33
C TYR A 235 0.22 -7.23 6.87
N VAL A 236 -0.79 -7.10 7.75
CA VAL A 236 -2.03 -6.41 7.41
C VAL A 236 -1.79 -4.92 7.15
N LEU A 237 -1.04 -4.23 8.00
CA LEU A 237 -0.83 -2.78 7.92
C LEU A 237 0.11 -2.36 6.79
N TYR A 238 1.11 -3.18 6.48
CA TYR A 238 2.07 -2.92 5.41
C TYR A 238 1.57 -3.39 4.04
N GLN A 239 0.85 -4.51 3.98
CA GLN A 239 0.47 -5.13 2.71
C GLN A 239 -1.00 -4.93 2.36
N LEU A 240 -1.90 -5.46 3.19
CA LEU A 240 -3.31 -5.57 2.83
C LEU A 240 -4.03 -4.22 2.85
N VAL A 241 -3.80 -3.43 3.89
CA VAL A 241 -4.46 -2.11 4.04
C VAL A 241 -4.02 -1.15 2.93
N PRO A 242 -2.71 -0.99 2.63
CA PRO A 242 -2.26 -0.19 1.48
C PRO A 242 -2.82 -0.69 0.15
N LEU A 243 -2.91 -2.01 -0.06
CA LEU A 243 -3.53 -2.57 -1.26
C LEU A 243 -5.01 -2.16 -1.39
N VAL A 244 -5.76 -2.21 -0.29
CA VAL A 244 -7.16 -1.72 -0.27
C VAL A 244 -7.25 -0.24 -0.62
N PHE A 245 -6.34 0.60 -0.09
CA PHE A 245 -6.30 2.02 -0.43
C PHE A 245 -5.99 2.27 -1.91
N LEU A 246 -5.06 1.50 -2.50
CA LEU A 246 -4.74 1.58 -3.93
C LEU A 246 -5.90 1.14 -4.82
N VAL A 247 -6.62 0.07 -4.46
CA VAL A 247 -7.82 -0.36 -5.18
C VAL A 247 -8.93 0.68 -5.07
N ALA A 248 -9.14 1.24 -3.88
CA ALA A 248 -10.11 2.32 -3.67
C ALA A 248 -9.75 3.55 -4.52
N PHE A 249 -8.49 3.98 -4.52
CA PHE A 249 -7.97 5.05 -5.38
C PHE A 249 -8.28 4.78 -6.85
N PHE A 250 -7.93 3.60 -7.37
CA PHE A 250 -8.15 3.22 -8.75
C PHE A 250 -9.64 3.26 -9.14
N VAL A 251 -10.52 2.72 -8.28
CA VAL A 251 -11.97 2.70 -8.53
C VAL A 251 -12.55 4.11 -8.49
N LEU A 252 -12.19 4.92 -7.49
CA LEU A 252 -12.66 6.29 -7.36
C LEU A 252 -12.23 7.15 -8.56
N GLU A 253 -10.98 7.08 -8.98
CA GLU A 253 -10.49 7.82 -10.15
C GLU A 253 -11.12 7.32 -11.47
N THR A 254 -11.31 6.00 -11.61
CA THR A 254 -12.01 5.43 -12.77
C THR A 254 -13.43 5.98 -12.89
N ILE A 255 -14.16 6.04 -11.77
CA ILE A 255 -15.52 6.59 -11.75
C ILE A 255 -15.49 8.09 -12.08
N LEU A 256 -14.56 8.84 -11.49
CA LEU A 256 -14.41 10.27 -11.75
C LEU A 256 -14.18 10.54 -13.24
N VAL A 257 -13.23 9.84 -13.84
CA VAL A 257 -12.86 10.05 -15.25
C VAL A 257 -13.96 9.61 -16.21
N LEU A 258 -14.53 8.42 -16.02
CA LEU A 258 -15.52 7.88 -16.96
C LEU A 258 -16.92 8.44 -16.78
N ARG A 259 -17.31 8.82 -15.55
CA ARG A 259 -18.69 9.26 -15.25
C ARG A 259 -18.81 10.75 -15.05
N VAL A 260 -17.81 11.42 -14.49
CA VAL A 260 -17.85 12.86 -14.21
C VAL A 260 -17.26 13.63 -15.39
N LEU A 261 -16.03 13.32 -15.80
CA LEU A 261 -15.34 14.02 -16.89
C LEU A 261 -15.80 13.53 -18.28
N GLY A 262 -16.06 12.23 -18.43
CA GLY A 262 -16.46 11.64 -19.70
C GLY A 262 -15.32 11.50 -20.72
N GLU A 263 -14.06 11.61 -20.29
CA GLU A 263 -12.89 11.47 -21.15
C GLU A 263 -12.16 10.15 -20.91
N VAL A 264 -11.94 9.35 -21.95
CA VAL A 264 -11.30 8.03 -21.82
C VAL A 264 -9.78 8.06 -21.90
N ARG A 265 -9.17 9.17 -22.36
CA ARG A 265 -7.71 9.24 -22.55
C ARG A 265 -6.92 9.12 -21.24
N PRO A 266 -7.32 9.78 -20.13
CA PRO A 266 -6.62 9.65 -18.85
C PRO A 266 -6.57 8.21 -18.32
N MET A 267 -7.55 7.38 -18.66
CA MET A 267 -7.61 5.98 -18.20
C MET A 267 -6.38 5.15 -18.58
N VAL A 268 -5.74 5.45 -19.73
CA VAL A 268 -4.53 4.73 -20.14
C VAL A 268 -3.41 4.94 -19.12
N TYR A 269 -3.26 6.14 -18.58
CA TYR A 269 -2.24 6.45 -17.57
C TYR A 269 -2.56 5.79 -16.22
N LEU A 270 -3.83 5.80 -15.80
CA LEU A 270 -4.25 5.16 -14.55
C LEU A 270 -4.06 3.63 -14.60
N VAL A 271 -4.44 2.99 -15.70
CA VAL A 271 -4.24 1.55 -15.91
C VAL A 271 -2.76 1.21 -16.02
N ALA A 272 -1.96 2.02 -16.72
CA ALA A 272 -0.52 1.84 -16.78
C ALA A 272 0.12 1.95 -15.39
N ALA A 273 -0.29 2.92 -14.56
CA ALA A 273 0.20 3.04 -13.19
C ALA A 273 -0.09 1.79 -12.35
N ALA A 274 -1.32 1.28 -12.40
CA ALA A 274 -1.72 0.07 -11.68
C ALA A 274 -0.96 -1.18 -12.16
N ALA A 275 -0.80 -1.34 -13.48
CA ALA A 275 -0.07 -2.45 -14.07
C ALA A 275 1.42 -2.42 -13.72
N LEU A 276 2.06 -1.24 -13.75
CA LEU A 276 3.44 -1.06 -13.35
C LEU A 276 3.63 -1.40 -11.87
N PHE A 277 2.76 -0.90 -10.99
CA PHE A 277 2.85 -1.22 -9.56
C PHE A 277 2.71 -2.73 -9.32
N ALA A 278 1.69 -3.37 -9.92
CA ALA A 278 1.48 -4.81 -9.79
C ALA A 278 2.67 -5.61 -10.31
N LEU A 279 3.28 -5.19 -11.44
CA LEU A 279 4.48 -5.82 -11.96
C LEU A 279 5.65 -5.70 -10.98
N GLY A 280 5.84 -4.54 -10.34
CA GLY A 280 6.84 -4.35 -9.29
C GLY A 280 6.64 -5.32 -8.11
N GLN A 281 5.39 -5.50 -7.66
CA GLN A 281 5.08 -6.45 -6.59
C GLN A 281 5.40 -7.90 -7.00
N VAL A 282 5.09 -8.32 -8.23
CA VAL A 282 5.43 -9.65 -8.76
C VAL A 282 6.95 -9.86 -8.77
N PHE A 283 7.73 -8.85 -9.17
CA PHE A 283 9.19 -8.95 -9.12
C PHE A 283 9.71 -9.11 -7.69
N ASN A 284 9.15 -8.36 -6.75
CA ASN A 284 9.58 -8.38 -5.36
C ASN A 284 9.26 -9.69 -4.65
N TYR A 285 8.04 -10.19 -4.84
CA TYR A 285 7.59 -11.38 -4.14
C TYR A 285 7.99 -12.64 -4.92
N ASP A 286 7.52 -12.81 -6.16
CA ASP A 286 7.60 -14.11 -6.83
C ASP A 286 8.95 -14.38 -7.48
N ILE A 287 9.53 -13.35 -8.12
CA ILE A 287 10.68 -13.50 -9.00
C ILE A 287 12.02 -13.28 -8.26
N SER A 288 11.99 -12.59 -7.11
CA SER A 288 13.17 -12.13 -6.39
C SER A 288 14.20 -13.24 -6.10
N LYS A 289 13.75 -14.43 -5.67
CA LYS A 289 14.65 -15.57 -5.41
C LYS A 289 15.43 -16.02 -6.65
N TYR A 290 14.75 -16.10 -7.79
CA TYR A 290 15.34 -16.54 -9.06
C TYR A 290 16.36 -15.52 -9.58
N ILE A 291 16.09 -14.22 -9.36
CA ILE A 291 17.01 -13.14 -9.70
C ILE A 291 18.25 -13.18 -8.80
N CYS A 292 18.06 -13.38 -7.50
CA CYS A 292 19.17 -13.47 -6.56
C CYS A 292 20.08 -14.67 -6.89
N ASP A 293 19.51 -15.86 -7.07
CA ASP A 293 20.26 -17.06 -7.45
C ASP A 293 20.97 -16.87 -8.81
N GLY A 294 20.25 -16.34 -9.80
CA GLY A 294 20.78 -16.12 -11.15
C GLY A 294 21.90 -15.06 -11.23
N THR A 295 21.96 -14.14 -10.26
CA THR A 295 23.00 -13.10 -10.20
C THR A 295 24.07 -13.36 -9.15
N SER A 296 24.07 -14.54 -8.54
CA SER A 296 25.00 -14.93 -7.46
C SER A 296 24.95 -13.97 -6.27
N GLY A 297 23.75 -13.51 -5.88
CA GLY A 297 23.56 -12.65 -4.72
C GLY A 297 23.99 -11.20 -4.91
N LYS A 298 24.07 -10.72 -6.16
CA LYS A 298 24.40 -9.31 -6.45
C LYS A 298 23.18 -8.40 -6.43
N ILE A 299 22.05 -8.86 -6.97
CA ILE A 299 20.79 -8.13 -7.05
C ILE A 299 19.62 -9.04 -6.67
N ASP A 300 18.54 -8.46 -6.19
CA ASP A 300 17.27 -9.13 -5.89
C ASP A 300 16.11 -8.47 -6.65
N GLY A 301 14.89 -8.95 -6.40
CA GLY A 301 13.68 -8.39 -6.99
C GLY A 301 13.35 -6.96 -6.52
N ALA A 302 13.90 -6.51 -5.39
CA ALA A 302 13.63 -5.19 -4.85
C ALA A 302 14.13 -4.06 -5.78
N LEU A 303 15.22 -4.28 -6.53
CA LEU A 303 15.63 -3.38 -7.61
C LEU A 303 14.48 -3.04 -8.58
N PHE A 304 13.80 -4.09 -9.05
CA PHE A 304 12.74 -3.96 -10.04
C PHE A 304 11.47 -3.40 -9.41
N GLU A 305 11.20 -3.77 -8.17
CA GLU A 305 10.14 -3.16 -7.36
C GLU A 305 10.32 -1.64 -7.29
N THR A 306 11.50 -1.14 -6.87
CA THR A 306 11.79 0.30 -6.82
C THR A 306 11.58 0.97 -8.19
N LEU A 307 12.08 0.33 -9.28
CA LEU A 307 11.94 0.86 -10.64
C LEU A 307 10.47 0.98 -11.06
N PHE A 308 9.70 -0.10 -10.93
CA PHE A 308 8.33 -0.14 -11.39
C PHE A 308 7.41 0.69 -10.49
N THR A 309 7.69 0.79 -9.19
CA THR A 309 7.02 1.70 -8.27
C THR A 309 7.29 3.16 -8.67
N LEU A 310 8.53 3.53 -9.01
CA LEU A 310 8.83 4.87 -9.55
C LEU A 310 8.05 5.16 -10.83
N LEU A 311 8.06 4.24 -11.80
CA LEU A 311 7.31 4.42 -13.05
C LEU A 311 5.80 4.52 -12.79
N SER A 312 5.27 3.77 -11.83
CA SER A 312 3.87 3.87 -11.41
C SER A 312 3.56 5.25 -10.84
N VAL A 313 4.39 5.78 -9.93
CA VAL A 313 4.22 7.13 -9.36
C VAL A 313 4.28 8.21 -10.45
N VAL A 314 5.18 8.06 -11.43
CA VAL A 314 5.23 8.95 -12.59
C VAL A 314 3.92 8.88 -13.39
N MET A 315 3.37 7.69 -13.64
CA MET A 315 2.09 7.54 -14.33
C MET A 315 0.90 8.10 -13.52
N VAL A 316 0.90 7.97 -12.19
CA VAL A 316 -0.08 8.63 -11.31
C VAL A 316 -0.01 10.16 -11.45
N TRP A 317 1.20 10.72 -11.48
CA TRP A 317 1.37 12.16 -11.68
C TRP A 317 0.95 12.62 -13.08
N VAL A 318 1.29 11.86 -14.13
CA VAL A 318 0.84 12.13 -15.51
C VAL A 318 -0.68 12.05 -15.60
N PHE A 319 -1.29 11.04 -14.98
CA PHE A 319 -2.74 10.90 -14.87
C PHE A 319 -3.37 12.14 -14.23
N TRP A 320 -2.91 12.54 -13.04
CA TRP A 320 -3.38 13.74 -12.36
C TRP A 320 -3.20 15.00 -13.22
N SER A 321 -2.06 15.13 -13.88
CA SER A 321 -1.79 16.25 -14.79
C SER A 321 -2.78 16.27 -15.96
N SER A 322 -3.13 15.11 -16.51
CA SER A 322 -4.02 15.00 -17.67
C SER A 322 -5.48 15.35 -17.37
N ILE A 323 -5.95 15.11 -16.13
CA ILE A 323 -7.31 15.47 -15.71
C ILE A 323 -7.41 16.91 -15.18
N THR A 324 -6.28 17.62 -15.05
CA THR A 324 -6.21 19.00 -14.53
C THR A 324 -5.68 20.02 -15.56
N GLU A 325 -5.26 19.57 -16.74
CA GLU A 325 -5.01 20.45 -17.89
C GLU A 325 -6.29 20.62 -18.69
N ASP A 326 -7.13 21.58 -18.27
CA ASP A 326 -8.03 22.20 -19.24
C ASP A 326 -7.17 23.11 -20.13
N ASP A 327 -7.06 22.75 -21.41
CA ASP A 327 -6.59 23.64 -22.48
C ASP A 327 -7.50 24.87 -22.55
N TRP A 328 -7.33 25.82 -21.63
CA TRP A 328 -7.79 27.18 -21.89
C TRP A 328 -6.86 27.73 -22.97
N PRO A 329 -7.35 28.03 -24.18
CA PRO A 329 -6.55 28.80 -25.11
C PRO A 329 -6.26 30.12 -24.40
N MET A 330 -5.03 30.27 -23.91
CA MET A 330 -4.55 31.57 -23.46
C MET A 330 -4.71 32.45 -24.69
N GLN A 331 -5.67 33.37 -24.64
CA GLN A 331 -5.93 34.29 -25.72
C GLN A 331 -4.58 34.91 -26.06
N SER A 332 -4.07 34.58 -27.25
CA SER A 332 -2.90 35.25 -27.80
C SER A 332 -3.22 36.72 -27.71
N THR A 333 -2.49 37.42 -26.84
CA THR A 333 -2.51 38.86 -26.63
C THR A 333 -3.00 39.58 -27.88
N SER A 334 -4.31 39.85 -27.94
CA SER A 334 -4.86 40.77 -28.91
C SER A 334 -4.33 42.13 -28.49
N THR A 335 -3.26 42.55 -29.16
CA THR A 335 -2.89 43.95 -29.24
C THR A 335 -4.11 44.69 -29.80
N TYR A 336 -4.94 45.23 -28.92
CA TYR A 336 -5.89 46.27 -29.30
C TYR A 336 -5.07 47.56 -29.57
N PRO A 337 -5.49 48.36 -30.56
CA PRO A 337 -4.64 49.01 -31.56
C PRO A 337 -3.76 50.16 -31.04
#